data_AF-A0AAD9PE13-F1
#
_entry.id   AF-A0AAD9PE13-F1
#
_cell.length_a   1.000
_cell.length_b   1.000
_cell.length_c   1.000
_cell.angle_alpha   90.00
_cell.angle_beta   90.00
_cell.angle_gamma   90.00
#
_symmetry.space_group_name_H-M   'P 1'
#
loop_
_entity.id
_entity.type
_entity.pdbx_description
1 polymer ?
#
loop_
_entity_poly.entity_id
_entity_poly.type
_entity_poly.pdbx_seq_one_letter_code
_entity_poly.pdbx_strand_id
1 'polypeptide(L)'
;MENLQTEVLELEFNEFSKGMLTITEEEFARILLRYTIFSSDDQEQHLERLRHRILDSKGISFEEFKKFGLFLNSLEDFAIAMKMYSYANQPVSQDVFNRAVKACTGQSLDKALVNVVFQLFDNDGDGHLSHGEFISVMKNRLHRGFRSQKVHPTKWGSFKSCVTNEMRA
;
A
#
# COMPACT_ATOMS: atom_id res chain seq x y z
N MET A 1 6.51 -26.08 -4.47
CA MET A 1 7.30 -25.41 -3.43
C MET A 1 6.63 -24.09 -3.18
N GLU A 2 5.87 -23.98 -2.08
CA GLU A 2 5.32 -22.69 -1.69
C GLU A 2 6.49 -21.80 -1.22
N ASN A 3 6.54 -20.59 -1.74
CA ASN A 3 7.63 -19.64 -1.51
C ASN A 3 7.53 -19.10 -0.08
N LEU A 4 8.64 -18.87 0.62
CA LEU A 4 8.68 -18.25 1.97
C LEU A 4 7.80 -17.00 2.08
N GLN A 5 7.69 -16.21 1.01
CA GLN A 5 6.79 -15.06 0.97
C GLN A 5 5.31 -15.44 1.19
N THR A 6 4.87 -16.58 0.67
CA THR A 6 3.51 -17.10 0.88
C THR A 6 3.29 -17.46 2.34
N GLU A 7 4.22 -18.17 2.97
CA GLU A 7 4.12 -18.54 4.39
C GLU A 7 4.07 -17.30 5.29
N VAL A 8 4.90 -16.28 5.00
CA VAL A 8 4.86 -15.02 5.74
C VAL A 8 3.52 -14.30 5.58
N LEU A 9 2.95 -14.28 4.37
CA LEU A 9 1.63 -13.71 4.12
C LEU A 9 0.53 -14.50 4.84
N GLU A 10 0.65 -15.83 4.92
CA GLU A 10 -0.30 -16.69 5.61
C GLU A 10 -0.27 -16.48 7.12
N LEU A 11 0.92 -16.34 7.72
CA LEU A 11 1.06 -16.00 9.13
C LEU A 11 0.43 -14.63 9.44
N GLU A 12 0.69 -13.63 8.59
CA GLU A 12 0.11 -12.29 8.75
C GLU A 12 -1.43 -12.32 8.60
N PHE A 13 -1.96 -13.10 7.65
CA PHE A 13 -3.40 -13.29 7.50
C PHE A 13 -4.01 -13.96 8.74
N ASN A 14 -3.40 -15.03 9.23
CA ASN A 14 -3.89 -15.83 10.36
C ASN A 14 -3.87 -15.05 11.69
N GLU A 15 -2.92 -14.14 11.86
CA GLU A 15 -2.89 -13.24 13.03
C GLU A 15 -4.17 -12.40 13.13
N PHE A 16 -4.72 -11.96 12.00
CA PHE A 16 -5.92 -11.13 11.95
C PHE A 16 -7.20 -11.94 11.81
N SER A 17 -7.19 -13.03 11.04
CA SER A 17 -8.39 -13.86 10.84
C SER A 17 -8.81 -14.58 12.12
N LYS A 18 -7.90 -14.77 13.10
CA LYS A 18 -8.17 -15.40 14.39
C LYS A 18 -8.83 -16.78 14.24
N GLY A 19 -8.44 -17.53 13.21
CA GLY A 19 -8.97 -18.85 12.89
C GLY A 19 -10.19 -18.85 11.95
N MET A 20 -10.66 -17.69 11.50
CA MET A 20 -11.70 -17.57 10.48
C MET A 20 -11.11 -17.75 9.06
N LEU A 21 -11.97 -18.11 8.11
CA LEU A 21 -11.58 -18.28 6.70
C LEU A 21 -11.30 -16.96 5.97
N THR A 22 -11.80 -15.85 6.52
CA THR A 22 -11.72 -14.51 5.95
C THR A 22 -11.34 -13.50 7.02
N ILE A 23 -10.61 -12.46 6.63
CA ILE A 23 -10.44 -11.24 7.44
C ILE A 23 -11.50 -10.22 7.04
N THR A 24 -11.88 -9.33 7.97
CA THR A 24 -12.76 -8.20 7.64
C THR A 24 -12.02 -7.14 6.81
N GLU A 25 -12.77 -6.27 6.15
CA GLU A 25 -12.24 -5.13 5.39
C GLU A 25 -11.46 -4.17 6.31
N GLU A 26 -11.92 -4.00 7.55
CA GLU A 26 -11.20 -3.22 8.57
C GLU A 26 -9.88 -3.88 8.98
N GLU A 27 -9.88 -5.20 9.22
CA GLU A 27 -8.65 -5.93 9.54
C GLU A 27 -7.64 -5.86 8.39
N PHE A 28 -8.10 -5.98 7.15
CA PHE A 28 -7.27 -5.75 5.98
C PHE A 28 -6.69 -4.33 5.94
N ALA A 29 -7.50 -3.30 6.22
CA ALA A 29 -7.02 -1.93 6.29
C ALA A 29 -5.97 -1.74 7.40
N ARG A 30 -6.18 -2.31 8.59
CA ARG A 30 -5.19 -2.30 9.69
C ARG A 30 -3.88 -2.95 9.26
N ILE A 31 -3.92 -4.07 8.54
CA ILE A 31 -2.74 -4.72 7.96
C ILE A 31 -2.01 -3.78 6.99
N LEU A 32 -2.74 -3.11 6.09
CA LEU A 32 -2.15 -2.15 5.14
C LEU A 32 -1.45 -0.98 5.86
N LEU A 33 -1.99 -0.54 6.99
CA LEU A 33 -1.53 0.63 7.73
C LEU A 33 -0.40 0.34 8.76
N ARG A 34 -0.22 -0.92 9.20
CA ARG A 34 0.68 -1.32 10.30
C ARG A 34 2.15 -0.84 10.20
N TYR A 35 2.67 -0.62 9.00
CA TYR A 35 4.06 -0.19 8.77
C TYR A 35 4.16 1.14 8.02
N THR A 36 3.12 1.96 8.11
CA THR A 36 3.03 3.23 7.41
C THR A 36 3.53 4.36 8.31
N ILE A 37 3.80 5.52 7.72
CA ILE A 37 4.23 6.73 8.44
C ILE A 37 3.08 7.45 9.15
N PHE A 38 1.85 6.96 9.00
CA PHE A 38 0.67 7.56 9.60
C PHE A 38 0.72 7.49 11.12
N SER A 39 0.33 8.57 11.78
CA SER A 39 0.13 8.57 13.22
C SER A 39 -1.05 7.67 13.60
N SER A 40 -1.14 7.28 14.87
CA SER A 40 -2.30 6.50 15.35
C SER A 40 -3.63 7.21 15.08
N ASP A 41 -3.64 8.54 15.15
CA ASP A 41 -4.83 9.36 14.90
C ASP A 41 -5.19 9.37 13.40
N ASP A 42 -4.21 9.48 12.52
CA ASP A 42 -4.43 9.39 11.07
C ASP A 42 -4.98 7.99 10.71
N GLN A 43 -4.39 6.93 11.26
CA GLN A 43 -4.84 5.56 11.03
C GLN A 43 -6.30 5.37 11.45
N GLU A 44 -6.70 5.85 12.63
CA GLU A 44 -8.09 5.73 13.08
C GLU A 44 -9.04 6.57 12.21
N GLN A 45 -8.63 7.74 11.71
CA GLN A 45 -9.45 8.53 10.76
C GLN A 45 -9.68 7.78 9.43
N HIS A 46 -8.66 7.09 8.92
CA HIS A 46 -8.82 6.24 7.72
C HIS A 46 -9.76 5.07 7.99
N LEU A 47 -9.67 4.44 9.16
CA LEU A 47 -10.52 3.30 9.54
C LEU A 47 -11.97 3.71 9.80
N GLU A 48 -12.20 4.84 10.47
CA GLU A 48 -13.55 5.40 10.69
C GLU A 48 -14.24 5.72 9.36
N ARG A 49 -13.53 6.35 8.42
CA ARG A 49 -14.06 6.58 7.07
C ARG A 49 -14.43 5.26 6.39
N LEU A 50 -13.57 4.24 6.50
CA LEU A 50 -13.85 2.93 5.93
C LEU A 50 -15.12 2.30 6.51
N ARG A 51 -15.29 2.34 7.84
CA ARG A 51 -16.49 1.82 8.54
C ARG A 51 -17.78 2.48 8.05
N HIS A 52 -17.74 3.78 7.74
CA HIS A 52 -18.91 4.49 7.22
C HIS A 52 -19.19 4.22 5.73
N ARG A 53 -18.16 3.94 4.93
CA ARG A 53 -18.29 3.76 3.47
C ARG A 53 -18.56 2.31 3.07
N ILE A 54 -18.16 1.34 3.88
CA ILE A 54 -18.38 -0.10 3.63
C ILE A 54 -19.46 -0.61 4.57
N LEU A 55 -20.67 -0.77 4.04
CA LEU A 55 -21.85 -1.22 4.80
C LEU A 55 -22.02 -2.74 4.76
N ASP A 56 -21.63 -3.38 3.66
CA ASP A 56 -21.66 -4.84 3.50
C ASP A 56 -20.24 -5.40 3.62
N SER A 57 -20.00 -6.17 4.70
CA SER A 57 -18.77 -6.92 4.88
C SER A 57 -18.91 -8.29 4.22
N LYS A 58 -18.17 -8.49 3.13
CA LYS A 58 -18.07 -9.79 2.45
C LYS A 58 -16.92 -10.62 3.04
N GLY A 59 -15.94 -9.93 3.64
CA GLY A 59 -14.69 -10.52 4.07
C GLY A 59 -13.74 -10.76 2.89
N ILE A 60 -12.45 -10.83 3.21
CA ILE A 60 -11.35 -11.03 2.28
C ILE A 60 -10.72 -12.39 2.59
N SER A 61 -10.67 -13.26 1.59
CA SER A 61 -10.04 -14.57 1.69
C SER A 61 -8.52 -14.49 1.65
N PHE A 62 -7.85 -15.56 2.09
CA PHE A 62 -6.39 -15.63 1.97
C PHE A 62 -5.90 -15.54 0.52
N GLU A 63 -6.64 -16.11 -0.44
CA GLU A 63 -6.25 -16.04 -1.86
C GLU A 63 -6.27 -14.60 -2.39
N GLU A 64 -7.29 -13.83 -2.04
CA GLU A 64 -7.40 -12.40 -2.39
C GLU A 64 -6.30 -11.58 -1.71
N PHE A 65 -6.06 -11.83 -0.42
CA PHE A 65 -4.97 -11.20 0.33
C PHE A 65 -3.59 -11.50 -0.27
N LYS A 66 -3.35 -12.76 -0.64
CA LYS A 66 -2.10 -13.21 -1.28
C LYS A 66 -1.90 -12.55 -2.63
N LYS A 67 -2.94 -12.46 -3.48
CA LYS A 67 -2.88 -11.75 -4.77
C LYS A 67 -2.50 -10.28 -4.58
N PHE A 68 -3.05 -9.63 -3.56
CA PHE A 68 -2.66 -8.26 -3.22
C PHE A 68 -1.20 -8.16 -2.77
N GLY A 69 -0.76 -9.06 -1.89
CA GLY A 69 0.64 -9.13 -1.44
C GLY A 69 1.62 -9.32 -2.60
N LEU A 70 1.29 -10.20 -3.55
CA LEU A 70 2.07 -10.39 -4.78
C LEU A 70 2.10 -9.14 -5.65
N PHE A 71 0.98 -8.42 -5.74
CA PHE A 71 0.93 -7.14 -6.44
C PHE A 71 1.91 -6.11 -5.84
N LEU A 72 2.06 -6.06 -4.51
CA LEU A 72 3.00 -5.14 -3.87
C LEU A 72 4.46 -5.39 -4.29
N ASN A 73 4.83 -6.60 -4.72
CA ASN A 73 6.16 -6.88 -5.24
C ASN A 73 6.43 -6.17 -6.59
N SER A 74 5.38 -5.81 -7.33
CA SER A 74 5.45 -5.11 -8.62
C SER A 74 5.11 -3.61 -8.49
N LEU A 75 5.23 -3.04 -7.29
CA LEU A 75 4.80 -1.66 -7.01
C LEU A 75 5.62 -0.60 -7.79
N GLU A 76 6.88 -0.88 -8.14
CA GLU A 76 7.70 0.03 -8.95
C GLU A 76 7.17 0.12 -10.39
N ASP A 77 6.84 -1.01 -11.02
CA ASP A 77 6.23 -1.05 -12.36
C ASP A 77 4.86 -0.39 -12.36
N PHE A 78 4.06 -0.67 -11.32
CA PHE A 78 2.76 -0.02 -11.13
C PHE A 78 2.89 1.50 -11.02
N ALA A 79 3.91 1.99 -10.29
CA ALA A 79 4.17 3.42 -10.18
C ALA A 79 4.52 4.06 -11.53
N ILE A 80 5.25 3.36 -12.40
CA ILE A 80 5.53 3.82 -13.76
C ILE A 80 4.23 3.93 -14.56
N ALA A 81 3.37 2.90 -14.50
CA ALA A 81 2.08 2.93 -15.17
C ALA A 81 1.20 4.10 -14.70
N MET A 82 1.12 4.34 -13.38
CA MET A 82 0.35 5.47 -12.82
C MET A 82 0.88 6.83 -13.26
N LYS A 83 2.21 6.99 -13.38
CA LYS A 83 2.80 8.23 -13.92
C LYS A 83 2.36 8.50 -15.36
N MET A 84 2.22 7.46 -16.20
CA MET A 84 1.73 7.63 -17.57
C MET A 84 0.29 8.17 -17.60
N TYR A 85 -0.61 7.67 -16.75
CA TYR A 85 -1.98 8.18 -16.63
C TYR A 85 -2.01 9.63 -16.13
N SER A 86 -1.17 9.95 -15.14
CA SER A 86 -1.01 11.31 -14.63
C SER A 86 -0.54 12.29 -15.72
N TYR A 87 0.46 11.91 -16.55
CA TYR A 87 0.90 12.73 -17.68
C TYR A 87 -0.18 12.92 -18.75
N ALA A 88 -1.09 11.97 -18.90
CA ALA A 88 -2.23 12.09 -19.81
C ALA A 88 -3.41 12.87 -19.21
N ASN A 89 -3.27 13.43 -18.00
CA ASN A 89 -4.35 14.05 -17.22
C ASN A 89 -5.59 13.13 -17.07
N GLN A 90 -5.36 11.82 -17.00
CA GLN A 90 -6.42 10.84 -16.78
C GLN A 90 -6.51 10.47 -15.31
N PRO A 91 -7.70 10.54 -14.69
CA PRO A 91 -7.86 10.16 -13.30
C PRO A 91 -7.74 8.63 -13.14
N VAL A 92 -7.28 8.19 -11.97
CA VAL A 92 -7.08 6.77 -11.67
C VAL A 92 -8.34 6.21 -11.04
N SER A 93 -9.27 5.74 -11.87
CA SER A 93 -10.46 5.00 -11.42
C SER A 93 -10.13 3.55 -11.03
N GLN A 94 -11.06 2.87 -10.35
CA GLN A 94 -10.88 1.46 -9.97
C GLN A 94 -10.59 0.53 -11.17
N ASP A 95 -11.20 0.80 -12.33
CA ASP A 95 -10.96 0.03 -13.56
C ASP A 95 -9.57 0.28 -14.15
N VAL A 96 -9.09 1.52 -14.09
CA VAL A 96 -7.72 1.87 -14.49
C VAL A 96 -6.72 1.18 -13.56
N PHE A 97 -6.97 1.25 -12.25
CA PHE A 97 -6.16 0.59 -11.23
C PHE A 97 -6.05 -0.91 -11.50
N ASN A 98 -7.18 -1.62 -11.63
CA ASN A 98 -7.18 -3.07 -11.82
C ASN A 98 -6.54 -3.48 -13.17
N ARG A 99 -6.72 -2.67 -14.23
CA ARG A 99 -6.01 -2.87 -15.50
C ARG A 99 -4.50 -2.72 -15.35
N ALA A 100 -4.03 -1.72 -14.61
CA ALA A 100 -2.61 -1.54 -14.35
C ALA A 100 -2.04 -2.67 -13.48
N VAL A 101 -2.77 -3.13 -12.45
CA VAL A 101 -2.37 -4.31 -11.67
C VAL A 101 -2.24 -5.55 -12.56
N LYS A 102 -3.21 -5.78 -13.46
CA LYS A 102 -3.17 -6.89 -14.42
C LYS A 102 -1.98 -6.78 -15.36
N ALA A 103 -1.65 -5.57 -15.83
CA ALA A 103 -0.50 -5.34 -16.70
C ALA A 103 0.84 -5.65 -15.97
N CYS A 104 0.94 -5.31 -14.69
CA CYS A 104 2.17 -5.51 -13.91
C CYS A 104 2.34 -6.95 -13.38
N THR A 105 1.24 -7.63 -13.04
CA THR A 105 1.29 -8.91 -12.31
C THR A 105 0.77 -10.10 -13.11
N GLY A 106 0.11 -9.86 -14.26
CA GLY A 106 -0.64 -10.86 -15.00
C GLY A 106 -1.97 -11.28 -14.34
N GLN A 107 -2.28 -10.78 -13.14
CA GLN A 107 -3.44 -11.18 -12.35
C GLN A 107 -4.34 -9.97 -12.07
N SER A 108 -5.64 -10.22 -11.93
CA SER A 108 -6.61 -9.21 -11.51
C SER A 108 -6.94 -9.38 -10.03
N LEU A 109 -7.19 -8.25 -9.37
CA LEU A 109 -7.67 -8.21 -8.00
C LEU A 109 -9.19 -8.27 -7.97
N ASP A 110 -9.74 -8.82 -6.88
CA ASP A 110 -11.18 -8.82 -6.65
C ASP A 110 -11.72 -7.38 -6.55
N LYS A 111 -12.93 -7.16 -7.07
CA LYS A 111 -13.54 -5.82 -7.11
C LYS A 111 -13.82 -5.27 -5.72
N ALA A 112 -14.27 -6.11 -4.78
CA ALA A 112 -14.53 -5.68 -3.40
C ALA A 112 -13.22 -5.27 -2.72
N LEU A 113 -12.15 -6.05 -2.93
CA LEU A 113 -10.82 -5.72 -2.42
C LEU A 113 -10.30 -4.38 -2.98
N VAL A 114 -10.42 -4.14 -4.29
CA VAL A 114 -10.05 -2.86 -4.91
C VAL A 114 -10.89 -1.72 -4.36
N ASN A 115 -12.19 -1.93 -4.16
CA ASN A 115 -13.06 -0.94 -3.54
C ASN A 115 -12.58 -0.59 -2.12
N VAL A 116 -12.21 -1.57 -1.29
CA VAL A 116 -11.65 -1.31 0.06
C VAL A 116 -10.42 -0.42 -0.01
N VAL A 117 -9.49 -0.70 -0.94
CA VAL A 117 -8.29 0.13 -1.13
C VAL A 117 -8.67 1.56 -1.52
N PHE A 118 -9.61 1.74 -2.44
CA PHE A 118 -10.07 3.07 -2.83
C PHE A 118 -10.75 3.79 -1.67
N GLN A 119 -11.67 3.14 -0.95
CA GLN A 119 -12.33 3.76 0.19
C GLN A 119 -11.34 4.16 1.30
N LEU A 120 -10.22 3.44 1.43
CA LEU A 120 -9.18 3.73 2.41
C LEU A 120 -8.31 4.93 2.00
N PHE A 121 -7.99 5.10 0.71
CA PHE A 121 -7.02 6.09 0.21
C PHE A 121 -7.64 7.23 -0.62
N ASP A 122 -8.96 7.24 -0.80
CA ASP A 122 -9.74 8.32 -1.40
C ASP A 122 -10.10 9.36 -0.32
N ASN A 123 -9.29 10.44 -0.28
CA ASN A 123 -9.37 11.47 0.74
C ASN A 123 -10.49 12.48 0.51
N ASP A 124 -10.73 12.87 -0.74
CA ASP A 124 -11.76 13.84 -1.13
C ASP A 124 -13.10 13.18 -1.51
N GLY A 125 -13.15 11.86 -1.62
CA GLY A 125 -14.36 11.10 -1.93
C GLY A 125 -14.76 11.23 -3.40
N ASP A 126 -13.82 11.57 -4.28
CA ASP A 126 -14.08 11.80 -5.70
C ASP A 126 -14.14 10.48 -6.52
N GLY A 127 -13.88 9.35 -5.86
CA GLY A 127 -13.86 8.01 -6.46
C GLY A 127 -12.54 7.66 -7.15
N HIS A 128 -11.52 8.52 -7.04
CA HIS A 128 -10.21 8.32 -7.62
C HIS A 128 -9.15 8.08 -6.56
N LEU A 129 -8.13 7.32 -6.95
CA LEU A 129 -7.03 7.03 -6.06
C LEU A 129 -6.02 8.19 -6.06
N SER A 130 -5.72 8.71 -4.87
CA SER A 130 -4.53 9.53 -4.63
C SER A 130 -3.25 8.68 -4.78
N HIS A 131 -2.90 8.35 -6.03
CA HIS A 131 -1.91 7.32 -6.36
C HIS A 131 -0.51 7.60 -5.78
N GLY A 132 -0.09 8.86 -5.66
CA GLY A 132 1.20 9.22 -5.07
C GLY A 132 1.30 8.84 -3.58
N GLU A 133 0.23 9.12 -2.83
CA GLU A 133 0.11 8.73 -1.43
C GLU A 133 0.02 7.22 -1.30
N PHE A 134 -0.87 6.58 -2.05
CA PHE A 134 -1.00 5.12 -2.08
C PHE A 134 0.34 4.42 -2.32
N ILE A 135 1.10 4.82 -3.35
CA ILE A 135 2.41 4.23 -3.66
C ILE A 135 3.40 4.45 -2.50
N SER A 136 3.40 5.64 -1.89
CA SER A 136 4.28 5.95 -0.75
C SER A 136 3.98 5.04 0.45
N VAL A 137 2.70 4.91 0.79
CA VAL A 137 2.21 4.08 1.90
C VAL A 137 2.54 2.60 1.63
N MET A 138 2.24 2.11 0.43
CA MET A 138 2.49 0.72 0.04
C MET A 138 3.99 0.39 -0.04
N LYS A 139 4.85 1.36 -0.38
CA LYS A 139 6.30 1.18 -0.32
C LYS A 139 6.76 0.93 1.12
N ASN A 140 6.28 1.70 2.10
CA ASN A 140 6.66 1.47 3.50
C ASN A 140 6.17 0.10 3.99
N ARG A 141 4.93 -0.26 3.62
CA ARG A 141 4.36 -1.58 3.90
C ARG A 141 5.18 -2.73 3.30
N LEU A 142 5.58 -2.63 2.03
CA LEU A 142 6.40 -3.64 1.35
C LEU A 142 7.74 -3.86 2.07
N HIS A 143 8.33 -2.79 2.59
CA HIS A 143 9.61 -2.86 3.32
C HIS A 143 9.46 -3.24 4.80
N ARG A 144 8.23 -3.39 5.32
CA ARG A 144 7.93 -3.80 6.71
C ARG A 144 8.72 -3.01 7.77
N GLY A 145 8.98 -1.72 7.52
CA GLY A 145 9.77 -0.86 8.40
C GLY A 145 11.30 -1.11 8.40
N PHE A 146 11.81 -2.07 7.64
CA PHE A 146 13.25 -2.38 7.57
C PHE A 146 14.06 -1.40 6.73
N ARG A 147 13.42 -0.67 5.81
CA ARG A 147 14.06 0.50 5.21
C ARG A 147 13.88 1.68 6.16
N SER A 148 14.94 2.01 6.90
CA SER A 148 15.03 3.34 7.51
C SER A 148 14.72 4.37 6.43
N GLN A 149 13.76 5.27 6.69
CA GLN A 149 13.79 6.54 5.98
C GLN A 149 15.22 7.03 6.17
N LYS A 150 15.99 7.16 5.09
CA LYS A 150 17.29 7.81 5.18
C LYS A 150 16.97 9.14 5.83
N VAL A 151 17.32 9.30 7.10
CA VAL A 151 17.28 10.60 7.77
C VAL A 151 18.08 11.44 6.81
N HIS A 152 17.40 12.31 6.07
CA HIS A 152 18.09 13.19 5.15
C HIS A 152 19.13 13.85 6.04
N PRO A 153 20.44 13.66 5.77
CA PRO A 153 21.45 14.30 6.59
C PRO A 153 21.01 15.76 6.68
N THR A 154 20.86 16.24 7.92
CA THR A 154 20.44 17.62 8.13
C THR A 154 21.31 18.49 7.23
N LYS A 155 20.81 19.62 6.70
CA LYS A 155 21.61 20.48 5.81
C LYS A 155 23.04 20.69 6.35
N TRP A 156 23.16 20.76 7.68
CA TRP A 156 24.40 20.75 8.44
C TRP A 156 25.27 19.47 8.30
N GLY A 157 24.69 18.27 8.46
CA GLY A 157 25.38 17.00 8.25
C GLY A 157 25.93 16.82 6.83
N SER A 158 25.15 17.21 5.81
CA SER A 158 25.60 17.21 4.41
C SER A 158 26.72 18.22 4.16
N PHE A 159 26.57 19.44 4.68
CA PHE A 159 27.57 20.49 4.58
C PHE A 159 28.89 20.07 5.24
N LYS A 160 28.84 19.56 6.48
CA LYS A 160 30.02 19.09 7.21
C LYS A 160 30.73 17.95 6.47
N SER A 161 29.98 16.98 5.93
CA SER A 161 30.55 15.88 5.15
C SER A 161 31.25 16.36 3.88
N CYS A 162 30.68 17.35 3.18
CA CYS A 162 31.27 17.96 2.00
C CYS A 162 32.58 18.68 2.33
N VAL A 163 32.56 19.57 3.34
CA VAL A 163 33.76 20.31 3.78
C VAL A 163 34.86 19.36 4.28
N THR A 164 34.50 18.31 5.00
CA THR A 164 35.48 17.34 5.51
C THR A 164 36.14 16.54 4.39
N ASN A 165 35.40 16.23 3.32
CA ASN A 165 35.96 15.54 2.16
C ASN A 165 36.87 16.45 1.32
N GLU A 166 36.51 17.72 1.14
CA GLU A 166 37.37 18.70 0.47
C GLU A 166 38.65 19.00 1.27
N MET A 167 38.59 18.97 2.61
CA MET A 167 39.78 19.14 3.46
C MET A 167 40.69 17.90 3.53
N ARG A 168 40.27 16.76 2.99
CA ARG A 168 41.07 15.53 2.92
C ARG A 168 41.73 15.32 1.54
N ALA A 169 41.34 16.12 0.54
CA ALA A 169 41.99 16.21 -0.76
C ALA A 169 43.17 17.19 -0.69
#